data_AF-A0A6P8IUL0-F1
#
_entry.id   AF-A0A6P8IUL0-F1
#
_cell.length_a   1.000
_cell.length_b   1.000
_cell.length_c   1.000
_cell.angle_alpha   90.00
_cell.angle_beta   90.00
_cell.angle_gamma   90.00
#
_symmetry.space_group_name_H-M   'P 1'
#
loop_
_entity.id
_entity.type
_entity.pdbx_description
1 polymer ?
#
loop_
_entity_poly.entity_id
_entity_poly.type
_entity_poly.pdbx_seq_one_letter_code
_entity_poly.pdbx_strand_id
1 'polypeptide(L)'
;MDVEKQITRPLLLESSSSNRVQKPSLTARFRRSFTQCAGVFYFWFLIFLLISLVVFYIPRVFICCIKYRVSSYQCNNSIVIEHDIELEMVYLTTQDLMDLLCLAILVKWHRTAGLKSIFRKLVRLPKFWSIVVMVVVSGCYMSIMVNRTAHMISTNQYLVLFLCCVHCICMALVVPVLNYTRINLFCSVKKYSKFNQILIKLTLFLQFVVNASMFWLGFLQLSFNVSGIDSKAKATSDVHTIYLILRDSAVVLFHYTVQSFLWHKSFEDDRNLLGYKEILE
;
A
#
# COMPACT_ATOMS: atom_id res chain seq x y z
N MET A 1 0.05 -20.98 -89.72
CA MET A 1 -0.71 -20.50 -88.54
C MET A 1 0.30 -20.19 -87.44
N ASP A 2 1.21 -19.24 -87.65
CA ASP A 2 0.96 -17.80 -87.82
C ASP A 2 0.20 -17.23 -86.62
N VAL A 3 0.89 -16.59 -85.66
CA VAL A 3 1.36 -15.19 -85.67
C VAL A 3 0.39 -14.35 -84.82
N GLU A 4 0.93 -13.98 -83.64
CA GLU A 4 0.95 -12.60 -83.14
C GLU A 4 -0.38 -11.87 -82.87
N LYS A 5 -0.60 -11.56 -81.59
CA LYS A 5 -0.65 -10.15 -81.17
C LYS A 5 -0.40 -9.99 -79.68
N GLN A 6 0.84 -9.63 -79.37
CA GLN A 6 1.19 -8.72 -78.29
C GLN A 6 0.37 -7.43 -78.44
N ILE A 7 -0.17 -6.92 -77.33
CA ILE A 7 -0.30 -5.48 -77.14
C ILE A 7 0.44 -5.12 -75.87
N THR A 8 1.42 -4.26 -76.10
CA THR A 8 2.46 -3.75 -75.23
C THR A 8 1.90 -2.74 -74.21
N ARG A 9 2.55 -2.71 -73.03
CA ARG A 9 2.56 -1.67 -71.97
C ARG A 9 2.78 -0.22 -72.52
N PRO A 10 2.94 0.86 -71.70
CA PRO A 10 2.79 1.06 -70.24
C PRO A 10 2.01 2.36 -69.90
N LEU A 11 1.74 2.65 -68.61
CA LEU A 11 1.96 3.99 -68.05
C LEU A 11 1.86 3.97 -66.51
N LEU A 12 2.96 4.44 -65.91
CA LEU A 12 3.12 4.84 -64.53
C LEU A 12 2.05 5.86 -64.11
N LEU A 13 1.41 5.64 -62.96
CA LEU A 13 0.99 6.72 -62.08
C LEU A 13 0.82 6.16 -60.66
N GLU A 14 1.95 6.13 -59.96
CA GLU A 14 2.11 6.91 -58.74
C GLU A 14 0.81 7.13 -57.94
N SER A 15 0.54 6.21 -57.02
CA SER A 15 -0.28 6.51 -55.85
C SER A 15 0.53 6.09 -54.64
N SER A 16 1.43 6.99 -54.28
CA SER A 16 1.90 7.19 -52.91
C SER A 16 0.71 6.97 -51.98
N SER A 17 0.60 5.78 -51.40
CA SER A 17 -0.25 5.52 -50.25
C SER A 17 0.39 6.30 -49.11
N SER A 18 0.05 7.58 -49.09
CA SER A 18 0.36 8.56 -48.09
C SER A 18 0.31 7.87 -46.73
N ASN A 19 1.48 7.76 -46.11
CA ASN A 19 1.64 7.64 -44.67
C ASN A 19 0.90 8.83 -44.05
N ARG A 20 -0.44 8.76 -43.97
CA ARG A 20 -1.25 9.64 -43.16
C ARG A 20 -0.89 9.28 -41.73
N VAL A 21 0.13 9.97 -41.22
CA VAL A 21 0.36 10.17 -39.80
C VAL A 21 -0.93 10.77 -39.27
N GLN A 22 -1.82 9.89 -38.83
CA GLN A 22 -3.13 10.25 -38.30
C GLN A 22 -2.86 11.03 -37.02
N LYS A 23 -2.89 12.38 -37.14
CA LYS A 23 -2.66 13.27 -36.00
C LYS A 23 -3.63 12.84 -34.90
N PRO A 24 -3.14 12.54 -33.68
CA PRO A 24 -4.01 12.11 -32.60
C PRO A 24 -5.07 13.20 -32.36
N SER A 25 -6.33 12.78 -32.17
CA SER A 25 -7.44 13.68 -31.89
C SER A 25 -7.08 14.63 -30.73
N LEU A 26 -7.63 15.84 -30.73
CA LEU A 26 -7.41 16.83 -29.67
C LEU A 26 -7.69 16.24 -28.27
N THR A 27 -8.72 15.39 -28.17
CA THR A 27 -9.08 14.62 -26.98
C THR A 27 -8.01 13.61 -26.54
N ALA A 28 -7.36 12.93 -27.48
CA ALA A 28 -6.26 12.01 -27.18
C ALA A 28 -4.99 12.75 -26.73
N ARG A 29 -4.71 13.93 -27.33
CA ARG A 29 -3.59 14.79 -26.93
C ARG A 29 -3.81 15.36 -25.52
N PHE A 30 -5.00 15.88 -25.24
CA PHE A 30 -5.36 16.38 -23.91
C PHE A 30 -5.29 15.30 -22.83
N ARG A 31 -5.84 14.10 -23.11
CA ARG A 31 -5.77 12.95 -22.19
C ARG A 31 -4.34 12.53 -21.87
N ARG A 32 -3.45 12.58 -22.87
CA ARG A 32 -2.03 12.24 -22.71
C ARG A 32 -1.31 13.26 -21.83
N SER A 33 -1.50 14.54 -22.07
CA SER A 33 -0.94 15.61 -21.24
C SER A 33 -1.44 15.54 -19.80
N PHE A 34 -2.75 15.33 -19.59
CA PHE A 34 -3.32 15.16 -18.26
C PHE A 34 -2.72 13.96 -17.51
N THR A 35 -2.55 12.82 -18.19
CA THR A 35 -1.94 11.62 -17.58
C THR A 35 -0.49 11.85 -17.18
N GLN A 36 0.27 12.63 -17.96
CA GLN A 36 1.66 12.99 -17.63
C GLN A 36 1.72 13.93 -16.43
N CYS A 37 0.90 14.98 -16.40
CA CYS A 37 0.81 15.89 -15.25
C CYS A 37 0.41 15.14 -13.97
N ALA A 38 -0.60 14.27 -14.05
CA ALA A 38 -1.02 13.44 -12.91
C ALA A 38 0.11 12.51 -12.43
N GLY A 39 0.89 11.92 -13.34
CA GLY A 39 2.03 11.09 -12.98
C GLY A 39 3.16 11.88 -12.31
N VAL A 40 3.44 13.11 -12.77
CA VAL A 40 4.45 13.99 -12.12
C VAL A 40 3.98 14.44 -10.74
N PHE A 41 2.71 14.82 -10.59
CA PHE A 41 2.15 15.14 -9.28
C PHE A 41 2.22 13.95 -8.33
N TYR A 42 1.87 12.76 -8.82
CA TYR A 42 1.95 11.53 -8.03
C TYR A 42 3.40 11.18 -7.66
N PHE A 43 4.38 11.43 -8.53
CA PHE A 43 5.79 11.26 -8.20
C PHE A 43 6.22 12.15 -7.02
N TRP A 44 5.86 13.44 -7.06
CA TRP A 44 6.13 14.36 -5.96
C TRP A 44 5.41 13.98 -4.67
N PHE A 45 4.17 13.49 -4.79
CA PHE A 45 3.42 12.92 -3.68
C PHE A 45 4.15 11.74 -3.02
N LEU A 46 4.72 10.81 -3.80
CA LEU A 46 5.52 9.70 -3.28
C LEU A 46 6.81 10.19 -2.58
N ILE A 47 7.48 11.20 -3.14
CA ILE A 47 8.66 11.82 -2.50
C ILE A 47 8.28 12.46 -1.17
N PHE A 48 7.20 13.23 -1.14
CA PHE A 48 6.71 13.86 0.09
C PHE A 48 6.43 12.82 1.18
N LEU A 49 5.81 11.69 0.82
CA LEU A 49 5.55 10.60 1.76
C LEU A 49 6.84 9.98 2.29
N LEU A 50 7.83 9.75 1.42
CA LEU A 50 9.13 9.20 1.82
C LEU A 50 9.88 10.16 2.77
N ILE A 51 9.90 11.45 2.45
CA ILE A 51 10.53 12.47 3.30
C ILE A 51 9.82 12.53 4.66
N SER A 52 8.48 12.55 4.66
CA SER A 52 7.68 12.60 5.89
C SER A 52 7.92 11.35 6.77
N LEU A 53 8.07 10.18 6.16
CA LEU A 53 8.41 8.96 6.88
C LEU A 53 9.79 9.07 7.57
N VAL A 54 10.82 9.43 6.80
CA VAL A 54 12.23 9.36 7.25
C VAL A 54 12.59 10.53 8.17
N VAL A 55 12.19 11.74 7.80
CA VAL A 55 12.59 12.97 8.50
C VAL A 55 11.72 13.22 9.73
N PHE A 56 10.45 12.80 9.69
CA PHE A 56 9.48 13.19 10.70
C PHE A 56 8.93 11.99 11.50
N TYR A 57 8.27 11.03 10.84
CA TYR A 57 7.53 9.97 11.54
C TYR A 57 8.46 9.03 12.34
N ILE A 58 9.52 8.50 11.70
CA ILE A 58 10.46 7.59 12.37
C ILE A 58 11.12 8.26 13.60
N PRO A 59 11.71 9.46 13.49
CA PRO A 59 12.31 10.13 14.66
C PRO A 59 11.34 10.36 15.80
N ARG A 60 10.10 10.79 15.51
CA ARG A 60 9.07 11.02 16.53
C ARG A 60 8.75 9.73 17.27
N VAL A 61 8.41 8.66 16.55
CA VAL A 61 8.09 7.36 17.17
C VAL A 61 9.29 6.82 17.96
N PHE A 62 10.50 6.96 17.43
CA PHE A 62 11.72 6.52 18.08
C PHE A 62 11.99 7.26 19.39
N ILE A 63 11.91 8.60 19.40
CA ILE A 63 12.11 9.42 20.61
C ILE A 63 11.04 9.08 21.66
N CYS A 64 9.78 8.96 21.26
CA CYS A 64 8.68 8.58 22.14
C CYS A 64 8.90 7.20 22.78
N CYS A 65 9.29 6.23 21.97
CA CYS A 65 9.56 4.87 22.43
C CYS A 65 10.76 4.80 23.37
N ILE A 66 11.91 5.39 23.00
CA ILE A 66 13.17 5.24 23.75
C ILE A 66 13.19 6.12 25.00
N LYS A 67 12.84 7.41 24.86
CA LYS A 67 13.00 8.42 25.91
C LYS A 67 11.83 8.41 26.89
N TYR A 68 10.61 8.30 26.37
CA TYR A 68 9.40 8.45 27.17
C TYR A 68 8.71 7.12 27.49
N ARG A 69 9.10 6.02 26.83
CA ARG A 69 8.51 4.68 27.01
C ARG A 69 6.99 4.66 26.79
N VAL A 70 6.53 5.51 25.87
CA VAL A 70 5.12 5.61 25.46
C VAL A 70 5.00 5.49 23.95
N SER A 71 3.82 5.05 23.49
CA SER A 71 3.50 5.02 22.06
C SER A 71 3.41 6.45 21.51
N SER A 72 3.61 6.64 20.20
CA SER A 72 3.66 7.98 19.58
C SER A 72 2.41 8.82 19.84
N TYR A 73 1.23 8.19 19.82
CA TYR A 73 -0.04 8.88 20.10
C TYR A 73 -0.14 9.40 21.54
N GLN A 74 0.54 8.79 22.52
CA GLN A 74 0.52 9.26 23.92
C GLN A 74 1.63 10.23 24.26
N CYS A 75 2.54 10.42 23.33
CA CYS A 75 3.66 11.31 23.51
C CYS A 75 3.16 12.76 23.57
N ASN A 76 3.81 13.59 24.39
CA ASN A 76 3.49 15.00 24.45
C ASN A 76 3.69 15.66 23.08
N ASN A 77 2.93 16.73 22.82
CA ASN A 77 3.16 17.56 21.65
C ASN A 77 4.52 18.28 21.77
N SER A 78 5.09 18.64 20.62
CA SER A 78 6.30 19.45 20.47
C SER A 78 7.59 18.78 20.95
N ILE A 79 7.73 17.47 20.74
CA ILE A 79 8.93 16.70 21.09
C ILE A 79 10.00 16.83 20.00
N VAL A 80 9.60 16.82 18.74
CA VAL A 80 10.51 16.97 17.59
C VAL A 80 10.38 18.36 16.97
N ILE A 81 9.14 18.78 16.70
CA ILE A 81 8.77 20.07 16.10
C ILE A 81 7.45 20.50 16.74
N GLU A 82 7.19 21.80 16.83
CA GLU A 82 5.88 22.33 17.20
C GLU A 82 4.77 21.72 16.32
N HIS A 83 3.66 21.29 16.92
CA HIS A 83 2.55 20.61 16.24
C HIS A 83 2.91 19.26 15.57
N ASP A 84 3.78 18.49 16.22
CA ASP A 84 4.18 17.17 15.74
C ASP A 84 3.03 16.12 15.77
N ILE A 85 2.01 16.23 16.62
CA ILE A 85 0.86 15.30 16.52
C ILE A 85 0.02 15.57 15.26
N GLU A 86 -0.12 16.83 14.86
CA GLU A 86 -0.79 17.23 13.64
C GLU A 86 -0.04 16.75 12.41
N LEU A 87 1.29 16.85 12.42
CA LEU A 87 2.12 16.35 11.34
C LEU A 87 2.10 14.80 11.23
N GLU A 88 1.98 14.09 12.36
CA GLU A 88 1.74 12.63 12.38
C GLU A 88 0.39 12.29 11.74
N MET A 89 -0.67 13.03 12.07
CA MET A 89 -1.98 12.84 11.45
C MET A 89 -1.95 13.09 9.94
N VAL A 90 -1.27 14.15 9.49
CA VAL A 90 -1.11 14.46 8.05
C VAL A 90 -0.36 13.34 7.35
N TYR A 91 0.72 12.84 7.93
CA TYR A 91 1.50 11.75 7.38
C TYR A 91 0.66 10.47 7.24
N LEU A 92 -0.01 10.04 8.31
CA LEU A 92 -0.85 8.84 8.31
C LEU A 92 -2.01 8.96 7.31
N THR A 93 -2.66 10.12 7.25
CA THR A 93 -3.73 10.38 6.27
C THR A 93 -3.23 10.29 4.83
N THR A 94 -2.04 10.83 4.57
CA THR A 94 -1.40 10.80 3.24
C THR A 94 -1.03 9.37 2.84
N GLN A 95 -0.55 8.57 3.81
CA GLN A 95 -0.26 7.16 3.62
C GLN A 95 -1.52 6.34 3.32
N ASP A 96 -2.59 6.53 4.10
CA ASP A 96 -3.87 5.86 3.87
C ASP A 96 -4.46 6.22 2.50
N LEU A 97 -4.32 7.49 2.08
CA LEU A 97 -4.73 7.92 0.75
C LEU A 97 -3.96 7.20 -0.36
N MET A 98 -2.66 6.95 -0.18
CA MET A 98 -1.86 6.16 -1.12
C MET A 98 -2.37 4.72 -1.22
N ASP A 99 -2.65 4.08 -0.07
CA ASP A 99 -3.13 2.70 -0.02
C ASP A 99 -4.53 2.57 -0.61
N LEU A 100 -5.43 3.53 -0.32
CA LEU A 100 -6.76 3.62 -0.91
C LEU A 100 -6.70 3.83 -2.43
N LEU A 101 -5.80 4.67 -2.92
CA LEU A 101 -5.59 4.86 -4.35
C LEU A 101 -5.12 3.55 -5.01
N CYS A 102 -4.17 2.85 -4.37
CA CYS A 102 -3.71 1.54 -4.83
C CYS A 102 -4.87 0.54 -4.90
N LEU A 103 -5.66 0.44 -3.83
CA LEU A 103 -6.84 -0.42 -3.77
C LEU A 103 -7.86 -0.05 -4.85
N ALA A 104 -8.17 1.23 -5.04
CA ALA A 104 -9.11 1.69 -6.05
C ALA A 104 -8.65 1.32 -7.46
N ILE A 105 -7.35 1.44 -7.75
CA ILE A 105 -6.76 1.02 -9.03
C ILE A 105 -6.89 -0.50 -9.20
N LEU A 106 -6.60 -1.30 -8.17
CA LEU A 106 -6.72 -2.76 -8.20
C LEU A 106 -8.18 -3.21 -8.38
N VAL A 107 -9.12 -2.54 -7.72
CA VAL A 107 -10.56 -2.81 -7.87
C VAL A 107 -11.01 -2.51 -9.30
N LYS A 108 -10.60 -1.37 -9.84
CA LYS A 108 -10.88 -0.96 -11.21
C LYS A 108 -10.26 -1.91 -12.23
N TRP A 109 -9.08 -2.45 -11.92
CA TRP A 109 -8.35 -3.40 -12.76
C TRP A 109 -9.11 -4.71 -12.92
N HIS A 110 -9.48 -5.36 -11.81
CA HIS A 110 -10.08 -6.69 -11.85
C HIS A 110 -11.56 -6.68 -12.19
N ARG A 111 -12.22 -5.52 -12.07
CA ARG A 111 -13.69 -5.39 -12.11
C ARG A 111 -14.36 -6.26 -11.03
N THR A 112 -15.64 -6.01 -10.77
CA THR A 112 -16.38 -6.69 -9.69
C THR A 112 -16.42 -8.22 -9.85
N ALA A 113 -16.53 -8.72 -11.10
CA ALA A 113 -16.52 -10.16 -11.38
C ALA A 113 -15.16 -10.82 -11.09
N GLY A 114 -14.05 -10.14 -11.44
CA GLY A 114 -12.70 -10.63 -11.13
C GLY A 114 -12.44 -10.66 -9.63
N LEU A 115 -12.85 -9.61 -8.90
CA LEU A 115 -12.77 -9.54 -7.44
C LEU A 115 -13.48 -10.70 -6.76
N LYS A 116 -14.73 -11.03 -7.16
CA LYS A 116 -15.46 -12.18 -6.60
C LYS A 116 -14.71 -13.50 -6.79
N SER A 117 -14.05 -13.68 -7.93
CA SER A 117 -13.22 -14.86 -8.19
C SER A 117 -12.00 -14.91 -7.28
N ILE A 118 -11.31 -13.77 -7.13
CA ILE A 118 -10.16 -13.62 -6.24
C ILE A 118 -10.54 -13.93 -4.79
N PHE A 119 -11.62 -13.35 -4.27
CA PHE A 119 -12.08 -13.59 -2.90
C PHE A 119 -12.43 -15.06 -2.64
N ARG A 120 -13.11 -15.73 -3.58
CA ARG A 120 -13.39 -17.18 -3.44
C ARG A 120 -12.13 -18.03 -3.32
N LYS A 121 -11.05 -17.64 -3.99
CA LYS A 121 -9.74 -18.30 -3.86
C LYS A 121 -9.04 -17.94 -2.55
N LEU A 122 -9.08 -16.67 -2.16
CA LEU A 122 -8.45 -16.16 -0.94
C LEU A 122 -8.97 -16.82 0.34
N VAL A 123 -10.29 -17.04 0.43
CA VAL A 123 -10.92 -17.70 1.59
C VAL A 123 -10.37 -19.11 1.84
N ARG A 124 -9.77 -19.75 0.84
CA ARG A 124 -9.14 -21.08 0.98
C ARG A 124 -7.68 -21.02 1.45
N LEU A 125 -7.08 -19.84 1.56
CA LEU A 125 -5.68 -19.67 1.92
C LEU A 125 -5.52 -19.43 3.42
N PRO A 126 -4.72 -20.24 4.15
CA PRO A 126 -4.53 -20.06 5.58
C PRO A 126 -3.86 -18.71 5.91
N LYS A 127 -2.88 -18.27 5.10
CA LYS A 127 -2.20 -16.99 5.28
C LYS A 127 -3.16 -15.79 5.18
N PHE A 128 -4.21 -15.89 4.37
CA PHE A 128 -5.23 -14.84 4.29
C PHE A 128 -5.97 -14.69 5.63
N TRP A 129 -6.37 -15.80 6.25
CA TRP A 129 -7.00 -15.79 7.56
C TRP A 129 -6.07 -15.28 8.66
N SER A 130 -4.78 -15.60 8.61
CA SER A 130 -3.79 -15.02 9.54
C SER A 130 -3.77 -13.49 9.48
N ILE A 131 -3.75 -12.92 8.27
CA ILE A 131 -3.81 -11.47 8.08
C ILE A 131 -5.11 -10.89 8.64
N VAL A 132 -6.26 -11.55 8.36
CA VAL A 132 -7.57 -11.11 8.87
C VAL A 132 -7.61 -11.13 10.39
N VAL A 133 -7.13 -12.21 11.03
CA VAL A 133 -7.09 -12.33 12.49
C VAL A 133 -6.22 -11.24 13.11
N MET A 134 -5.05 -10.93 12.53
CA MET A 134 -4.19 -9.86 13.03
C MET A 134 -4.90 -8.49 13.00
N VAL A 135 -5.63 -8.18 11.92
CA VAL A 135 -6.42 -6.93 11.83
C VAL A 135 -7.57 -6.93 12.83
N VAL A 136 -8.28 -8.04 13.00
CA VAL A 136 -9.38 -8.16 13.97
C VAL A 136 -8.87 -7.93 15.40
N VAL A 137 -7.73 -8.54 15.77
CA VAL A 137 -7.11 -8.34 17.09
C VAL A 137 -6.78 -6.87 17.33
N SER A 138 -6.20 -6.19 16.33
CA SER A 138 -5.92 -4.74 16.38
C SER A 138 -7.19 -3.89 16.49
N GLY A 139 -8.25 -4.21 15.74
CA GLY A 139 -9.53 -3.50 15.80
C GLY A 139 -10.30 -3.69 17.11
N CYS A 140 -10.24 -4.90 17.69
CA CYS A 140 -10.80 -5.17 19.02
C CYS A 140 -10.11 -4.31 20.09
N TYR A 141 -8.79 -4.11 19.99
CA TYR A 141 -8.05 -3.26 20.93
C TYR A 141 -8.54 -1.82 20.89
N MET A 142 -8.73 -1.26 19.69
CA MET A 142 -9.30 0.08 19.54
C MET A 142 -10.65 0.20 20.23
N SER A 143 -11.54 -0.76 20.02
CA SER A 143 -12.86 -0.76 20.63
C SER A 143 -12.77 -0.80 22.16
N ILE A 144 -11.86 -1.60 22.71
CA ILE A 144 -11.62 -1.69 24.16
C ILE A 144 -11.02 -0.39 24.71
N MET A 145 -10.02 0.18 24.03
CA MET A 145 -9.39 1.45 24.41
C MET A 145 -10.41 2.57 24.45
N VAL A 146 -11.18 2.75 23.38
CA VAL A 146 -12.25 3.75 23.30
C VAL A 146 -13.20 3.58 24.47
N ASN A 147 -13.69 2.36 24.72
CA ASN A 147 -14.63 2.13 25.82
C ASN A 147 -14.02 2.38 27.21
N ARG A 148 -12.74 2.09 27.41
CA ARG A 148 -12.05 2.23 28.72
C ARG A 148 -11.56 3.64 29.00
N THR A 149 -11.23 4.40 27.97
CA THR A 149 -10.50 5.67 28.08
C THR A 149 -11.15 6.81 27.30
N ALA A 150 -12.43 6.68 26.92
CA ALA A 150 -13.22 7.70 26.23
C ALA A 150 -13.13 9.09 26.86
N HIS A 151 -12.92 9.17 28.18
CA HIS A 151 -12.82 10.43 28.91
C HIS A 151 -11.38 10.95 29.11
N MET A 152 -10.36 10.15 28.79
CA MET A 152 -8.94 10.48 29.03
C MET A 152 -8.12 10.64 27.75
N ILE A 153 -8.58 10.09 26.63
CA ILE A 153 -7.92 10.22 25.32
C ILE A 153 -8.36 11.51 24.64
N SER A 154 -7.41 12.31 24.15
CA SER A 154 -7.74 13.51 23.37
C SER A 154 -8.16 13.13 21.95
N THR A 155 -8.95 13.97 21.29
CA THR A 155 -9.45 13.73 19.92
C THR A 155 -8.33 13.41 18.93
N ASN A 156 -7.18 14.09 19.04
CA ASN A 156 -6.04 13.88 18.15
C ASN A 156 -5.42 12.49 18.33
N GLN A 157 -5.32 12.01 19.58
CA GLN A 157 -4.80 10.68 19.89
C GLN A 157 -5.70 9.58 19.34
N TYR A 158 -7.02 9.76 19.47
CA TYR A 158 -8.00 8.87 18.87
C TYR A 158 -7.86 8.84 17.34
N LEU A 159 -7.68 10.00 16.71
CA LEU A 159 -7.54 10.07 15.25
C LEU A 159 -6.27 9.37 14.75
N VAL A 160 -5.12 9.56 15.40
CA VAL A 160 -3.88 8.84 15.08
C VAL A 160 -4.08 7.34 15.14
N LEU A 161 -4.68 6.84 16.22
CA LEU A 161 -4.97 5.42 16.38
C LEU A 161 -5.95 4.89 15.33
N PHE A 162 -6.99 5.67 15.01
CA PHE A 162 -7.96 5.33 13.96
C PHE A 162 -7.27 5.21 12.60
N LEU A 163 -6.42 6.17 12.22
CA LEU A 163 -5.66 6.14 10.96
C LEU A 163 -4.73 4.93 10.88
N CYS A 164 -4.02 4.58 11.97
CA CYS A 164 -3.22 3.36 12.01
C CYS A 164 -4.05 2.08 11.73
N CYS A 165 -5.30 2.05 12.19
CA CYS A 165 -6.20 0.92 11.91
C CYS A 165 -6.70 0.92 10.46
N VAL A 166 -7.02 2.10 9.93
CA VAL A 166 -7.36 2.26 8.51
C VAL A 166 -6.23 1.76 7.63
N HIS A 167 -4.97 2.09 7.95
CA HIS A 167 -3.81 1.56 7.25
C HIS A 167 -3.76 0.03 7.26
N CYS A 168 -3.92 -0.59 8.43
CA CYS A 168 -3.92 -2.05 8.56
C CYS A 168 -5.03 -2.70 7.72
N ILE A 169 -6.24 -2.12 7.74
CA ILE A 169 -7.37 -2.60 6.92
C ILE A 169 -7.06 -2.45 5.44
N CYS A 170 -6.55 -1.28 5.01
CA CYS A 170 -6.21 -1.02 3.62
C CYS A 170 -5.17 -2.04 3.12
N MET A 171 -4.10 -2.27 3.88
CA MET A 171 -3.07 -3.25 3.51
C MET A 171 -3.58 -4.68 3.51
N ALA A 172 -4.47 -5.04 4.44
CA ALA A 172 -5.14 -6.33 4.46
C ALA A 172 -6.09 -6.56 3.27
N LEU A 173 -6.53 -5.50 2.59
CA LEU A 173 -7.29 -5.60 1.34
C LEU A 173 -6.37 -5.55 0.11
N VAL A 174 -5.35 -4.69 0.11
CA VAL A 174 -4.40 -4.53 -0.99
C VAL A 174 -3.60 -5.82 -1.22
N VAL A 175 -2.99 -6.38 -0.18
CA VAL A 175 -2.10 -7.55 -0.30
C VAL A 175 -2.79 -8.76 -0.97
N PRO A 176 -3.99 -9.19 -0.52
CA PRO A 176 -4.69 -10.31 -1.13
C PRO A 176 -5.09 -10.09 -2.60
N VAL A 177 -5.50 -8.87 -2.96
CA VAL A 177 -5.85 -8.55 -4.35
C VAL A 177 -4.59 -8.48 -5.21
N LEU A 178 -3.53 -7.87 -4.69
CA LEU A 178 -2.23 -7.76 -5.36
C LEU A 178 -1.59 -9.13 -5.60
N ASN A 179 -1.80 -10.09 -4.70
CA ASN A 179 -1.30 -11.47 -4.83
C ASN A 179 -1.74 -12.16 -6.14
N TYR A 180 -2.95 -11.86 -6.63
CA TYR A 180 -3.46 -12.40 -7.90
C TYR A 180 -3.32 -11.43 -9.08
N THR A 181 -2.61 -10.32 -8.90
CA THR A 181 -2.41 -9.29 -9.92
C THR A 181 -1.02 -9.42 -10.53
N ARG A 182 -0.90 -9.74 -11.81
CA ARG A 182 0.38 -9.73 -12.54
C ARG A 182 0.64 -8.33 -13.12
N ILE A 183 1.43 -7.55 -12.41
CA ILE A 183 1.68 -6.13 -12.69
C ILE A 183 2.43 -5.93 -14.02
N ASN A 184 3.53 -6.66 -14.21
CA ASN A 184 4.41 -6.59 -15.36
C ASN A 184 3.66 -6.99 -16.64
N LEU A 185 2.93 -8.11 -16.60
CA LEU A 185 2.15 -8.61 -17.74
C LEU A 185 1.12 -7.57 -18.20
N PHE A 186 0.40 -6.96 -17.27
CA PHE A 186 -0.61 -5.97 -17.62
C PHE A 186 -0.02 -4.66 -18.12
N CYS A 187 1.05 -4.17 -17.51
CA CYS A 187 1.76 -2.99 -17.99
C CYS A 187 2.20 -3.16 -19.45
N SER A 188 2.63 -4.38 -19.81
CA SER A 188 2.95 -4.76 -21.18
C SER A 188 1.70 -4.78 -22.08
N VAL A 189 0.63 -5.50 -21.70
CA VAL A 189 -0.61 -5.63 -22.50
C VAL A 189 -1.28 -4.28 -22.74
N LYS A 190 -1.31 -3.40 -21.74
CA LYS A 190 -1.93 -2.07 -21.82
C LYS A 190 -1.00 -1.00 -22.37
N LYS A 191 0.24 -1.35 -22.76
CA LYS A 191 1.25 -0.44 -23.31
C LYS A 191 1.45 0.81 -22.45
N TYR A 192 1.56 0.62 -21.12
CA TYR A 192 1.83 1.72 -20.20
C TYR A 192 3.19 2.34 -20.51
N SER A 193 3.30 3.67 -20.38
CA SER A 193 4.59 4.36 -20.52
C SER A 193 5.60 3.84 -19.48
N LYS A 194 6.89 3.82 -19.83
CA LYS A 194 7.96 3.43 -18.89
C LYS A 194 7.89 4.21 -17.58
N PHE A 195 7.58 5.50 -17.66
CA PHE A 195 7.39 6.36 -16.49
C PHE A 195 6.29 5.83 -15.55
N ASN A 196 5.12 5.46 -16.07
CA ASN A 196 4.04 4.93 -15.23
C ASN A 196 4.39 3.57 -14.61
N GLN A 197 5.17 2.73 -15.32
CA GLN A 197 5.65 1.47 -14.77
C GLN A 197 6.61 1.70 -13.59
N ILE A 198 7.50 2.69 -13.72
CA ILE A 198 8.40 3.12 -12.63
C ILE A 198 7.57 3.60 -11.44
N LEU A 199 6.54 4.43 -11.65
CA LEU A 199 5.67 4.89 -10.57
C LEU A 199 4.99 3.73 -9.83
N ILE A 200 4.47 2.74 -10.55
CA ILE A 200 3.84 1.56 -9.91
C ILE A 200 4.86 0.81 -9.05
N LYS A 201 6.06 0.56 -9.58
CA LYS A 201 7.13 -0.11 -8.81
C LYS A 201 7.57 0.72 -7.60
N LEU A 202 7.67 2.04 -7.76
CA LEU A 202 8.01 2.97 -6.69
C LEU A 202 6.94 2.98 -5.59
N THR A 203 5.65 2.94 -5.93
CA THR A 203 4.56 2.81 -4.96
C THR A 203 4.69 1.52 -4.14
N LEU A 204 4.91 0.38 -4.79
CA LEU A 204 5.08 -0.90 -4.08
C LEU A 204 6.31 -0.88 -3.17
N PHE A 205 7.41 -0.31 -3.66
CA PHE A 205 8.62 -0.16 -2.88
C PHE A 205 8.39 0.75 -1.67
N LEU A 206 7.68 1.85 -1.83
CA LEU A 206 7.36 2.75 -0.74
C LEU A 206 6.44 2.11 0.29
N GLN A 207 5.42 1.36 -0.15
CA GLN A 207 4.59 0.54 0.75
C GLN A 207 5.42 -0.48 1.52
N PHE A 208 6.42 -1.09 0.86
CA PHE A 208 7.38 -1.98 1.53
C PHE A 208 8.16 -1.23 2.61
N VAL A 209 8.77 -0.09 2.28
CA VAL A 209 9.57 0.71 3.22
C VAL A 209 8.72 1.14 4.42
N VAL A 210 7.50 1.64 4.19
CA VAL A 210 6.57 2.02 5.27
C VAL A 210 6.28 0.84 6.20
N ASN A 211 5.92 -0.32 5.64
CA ASN A 211 5.62 -1.51 6.45
C ASN A 211 6.86 -2.06 7.16
N ALA A 212 8.04 -1.96 6.55
CA ALA A 212 9.30 -2.32 7.18
C ALA A 212 9.62 -1.39 8.37
N SER A 213 9.43 -0.08 8.20
CA SER A 213 9.59 0.89 9.29
C SER A 213 8.61 0.63 10.43
N MET A 214 7.33 0.38 10.13
CA MET A 214 6.32 0.03 11.15
C MET A 214 6.66 -1.27 11.88
N PHE A 215 7.17 -2.28 11.17
CA PHE A 215 7.66 -3.52 11.79
C PHE A 215 8.80 -3.24 12.78
N TRP A 216 9.83 -2.50 12.37
CA TRP A 216 10.97 -2.21 13.24
C TRP A 216 10.59 -1.34 14.43
N LEU A 217 9.75 -0.32 14.21
CA LEU A 217 9.25 0.53 15.29
C LEU A 217 8.38 -0.26 16.28
N GLY A 218 7.48 -1.11 15.78
CA GLY A 218 6.66 -1.98 16.63
C GLY A 218 7.50 -3.02 17.38
N PHE A 219 8.54 -3.57 16.75
CA PHE A 219 9.49 -4.48 17.40
C PHE A 219 10.26 -3.78 18.52
N LEU A 220 10.67 -2.53 18.32
CA LEU A 220 11.29 -1.71 19.37
C LEU A 220 10.31 -1.46 20.52
N GLN A 221 9.05 -1.11 20.22
CA GLN A 221 8.02 -0.90 21.24
C GLN A 221 7.78 -2.17 22.07
N LEU A 222 7.70 -3.33 21.42
CA LEU A 222 7.58 -4.63 22.09
C LEU A 222 8.81 -4.92 22.98
N SER A 223 10.02 -4.69 22.45
CA SER A 223 11.28 -4.94 23.17
C SER A 223 11.43 -4.06 24.42
N PHE A 224 10.89 -2.84 24.38
CA PHE A 224 10.96 -1.89 25.48
C PHE A 224 9.72 -1.86 26.37
N ASN A 225 8.78 -2.80 26.16
CA ASN A 225 7.50 -2.92 26.87
C ASN A 225 6.69 -1.61 26.88
N VAL A 226 6.65 -0.94 25.73
CA VAL A 226 5.91 0.29 25.50
C VAL A 226 4.48 -0.06 25.09
N SER A 227 3.64 -0.39 26.07
CA SER A 227 2.30 -0.92 25.79
C SER A 227 1.22 0.16 25.59
N GLY A 228 1.56 1.43 25.76
CA GLY A 228 0.63 2.55 25.59
C GLY A 228 -0.51 2.58 26.63
N ILE A 229 -0.40 1.76 27.69
CA ILE A 229 -1.34 1.72 28.80
C ILE A 229 -0.49 1.86 30.05
N ASP A 230 -0.73 2.96 30.77
CA ASP A 230 0.02 3.37 31.94
C ASP A 230 0.14 2.19 32.92
N SER A 231 1.37 1.81 33.29
CA SER A 231 1.66 0.79 34.31
C SER A 231 1.07 1.14 35.69
N LYS A 232 0.56 2.36 35.83
CA LYS A 232 -0.13 2.89 37.02
C LYS A 232 -1.62 2.53 37.08
N ALA A 233 -2.25 2.21 35.95
CA ALA A 233 -3.54 1.53 35.99
C ALA A 233 -3.24 0.07 36.35
N LYS A 234 -3.29 -0.26 37.65
CA LYS A 234 -3.16 -1.63 38.17
C LYS A 234 -3.94 -2.58 37.25
N ALA A 235 -3.23 -3.25 36.35
CA ALA A 235 -3.79 -4.30 35.51
C ALA A 235 -4.03 -5.48 36.45
N THR A 236 -5.20 -5.53 37.07
CA THR A 236 -5.57 -6.49 38.11
C THR A 236 -5.76 -7.92 37.61
N SER A 237 -5.35 -8.26 36.38
CA SER A 237 -5.49 -9.61 35.83
C SER A 237 -4.42 -9.93 34.79
N ASP A 238 -3.75 -11.08 34.94
CA ASP A 238 -2.76 -11.63 33.98
C ASP A 238 -3.30 -11.70 32.53
N VAL A 239 -4.61 -11.87 32.38
CA VAL A 239 -5.34 -11.89 31.10
C VAL A 239 -5.14 -10.58 30.32
N HIS A 240 -5.09 -9.43 31.00
CA HIS A 240 -4.89 -8.13 30.35
C HIS A 240 -3.47 -8.02 29.79
N THR A 241 -2.47 -8.44 30.55
CA THR A 241 -1.06 -8.45 30.13
C THR A 241 -0.85 -9.37 28.93
N ILE A 242 -1.43 -10.58 28.95
CA ILE A 242 -1.37 -11.52 27.83
C ILE A 242 -1.99 -10.91 26.58
N TYR A 243 -3.14 -10.23 26.73
CA TYR A 243 -3.81 -9.57 25.61
C TYR A 243 -2.96 -8.46 24.99
N LEU A 244 -2.28 -7.64 25.79
CA LEU A 244 -1.39 -6.58 25.29
C LEU A 244 -0.20 -7.13 24.51
N ILE A 245 0.43 -8.19 25.03
CA ILE A 245 1.55 -8.86 24.33
C ILE A 245 1.07 -9.48 23.02
N LEU A 246 -0.10 -10.13 23.03
CA LEU A 246 -0.70 -10.73 21.84
C LEU A 246 -1.00 -9.67 20.78
N ARG A 247 -1.52 -8.50 21.19
CA ARG A 247 -1.76 -7.35 20.30
C ARG A 247 -0.47 -6.89 19.64
N ASP A 248 0.56 -6.56 20.42
CA ASP A 248 1.81 -6.02 19.89
C ASP A 248 2.49 -7.01 18.95
N SER A 249 2.47 -8.28 19.35
CA SER A 249 2.96 -9.35 18.49
C SER A 249 2.15 -9.46 17.20
N ALA A 250 0.82 -9.34 17.25
CA ALA A 250 -0.03 -9.40 16.06
C ALA A 250 0.22 -8.24 15.09
N VAL A 251 0.39 -7.01 15.58
CA VAL A 251 0.69 -5.84 14.74
C VAL A 251 2.10 -5.95 14.12
N VAL A 252 3.09 -6.38 14.89
CA VAL A 252 4.46 -6.61 14.39
C VAL A 252 4.46 -7.72 13.33
N LEU A 253 3.81 -8.84 13.61
CA LEU A 253 3.71 -9.96 12.65
C LEU A 253 2.92 -9.59 11.39
N PHE A 254 1.91 -8.73 11.52
CA PHE A 254 1.16 -8.20 10.38
C PHE A 254 2.10 -7.42 9.46
N HIS A 255 2.81 -6.42 9.99
CA HIS A 255 3.73 -5.61 9.19
C HIS A 255 4.88 -6.45 8.62
N TYR A 256 5.38 -7.44 9.36
CA TYR A 256 6.35 -8.42 8.86
C TYR A 256 5.81 -9.21 7.64
N THR A 257 4.60 -9.73 7.75
CA THR A 257 3.96 -10.51 6.68
C THR A 257 3.75 -9.64 5.45
N VAL A 258 3.26 -8.41 5.64
CA VAL A 258 3.01 -7.44 4.55
C VAL A 258 4.30 -6.99 3.88
N GLN A 259 5.34 -6.60 4.63
CA GLN A 259 6.60 -6.17 4.03
C GLN A 259 7.26 -7.32 3.25
N SER A 260 7.24 -8.55 3.79
CA SER A 260 7.82 -9.72 3.10
C SER A 260 7.08 -9.97 1.79
N PHE A 261 5.75 -9.92 1.81
CA PHE A 261 4.93 -10.04 0.62
C PHE A 261 5.27 -8.95 -0.42
N LEU A 262 5.33 -7.68 -0.03
CA LEU A 262 5.60 -6.56 -0.95
C LEU A 262 7.00 -6.62 -1.55
N TRP A 263 7.99 -7.01 -0.75
CA TRP A 263 9.35 -7.24 -1.22
C TRP A 263 9.37 -8.29 -2.31
N HIS A 264 8.85 -9.49 -2.03
CA HIS A 264 8.78 -10.55 -3.01
C HIS A 264 7.94 -10.14 -4.23
N LYS A 265 6.82 -9.45 -4.04
CA LYS A 265 5.96 -9.00 -5.14
C LYS A 265 6.65 -8.01 -6.08
N SER A 266 7.59 -7.21 -5.57
CA SER A 266 8.34 -6.25 -6.35
C SER A 266 9.26 -6.92 -7.37
N PHE A 267 9.81 -8.11 -7.05
CA PHE A 267 10.74 -8.87 -7.88
C PHE A 267 10.11 -10.09 -8.57
N GLU A 268 9.29 -10.86 -7.85
CA GLU A 268 8.63 -12.10 -8.26
C GLU A 268 7.13 -11.88 -8.52
N ASP A 269 6.81 -11.11 -9.56
CA ASP A 269 5.44 -10.65 -9.83
C ASP A 269 4.46 -11.78 -10.25
N ASP A 270 4.94 -12.88 -10.81
CA ASP A 270 4.07 -13.93 -11.38
C ASP A 270 3.57 -14.97 -10.37
N ARG A 271 4.10 -14.97 -9.14
CA ARG A 271 3.87 -16.01 -8.14
C ARG A 271 2.71 -15.69 -7.18
N ASN A 272 1.98 -16.73 -6.77
CA ASN A 272 1.02 -16.68 -5.69
C ASN A 272 1.76 -16.81 -4.35
N LEU A 273 2.10 -15.67 -3.73
CA LEU A 273 2.92 -15.59 -2.52
C LEU A 273 2.13 -15.93 -1.24
N LEU A 274 0.80 -15.81 -1.28
CA LEU A 274 -0.10 -16.21 -0.20
C LEU A 274 -0.49 -17.70 -0.26
N GLY A 275 -0.24 -18.35 -1.39
CA GLY A 275 -0.39 -19.80 -1.55
C GLY A 275 0.71 -20.59 -0.83
N TYR A 276 0.48 -21.88 -0.63
CA TYR A 276 1.58 -22.81 -0.44
C TYR A 276 2.38 -22.83 -1.75
N LYS A 277 3.67 -22.52 -1.69
CA LYS A 277 4.59 -22.96 -2.74
C LYS A 277 4.43 -24.47 -2.87
N GLU A 278 4.28 -24.92 -4.10
CA GLU A 278 4.83 -26.18 -4.64
C GLU A 278 5.83 -26.86 -3.67
N ILE A 279 5.33 -27.63 -2.70
CA ILE A 279 6.11 -28.68 -2.00
C ILE A 279 5.96 -30.00 -2.79
N LEU A 280 5.21 -29.97 -3.89
CA LEU A 280 5.02 -31.07 -4.82
C LEU A 280 5.04 -30.49 -6.24
N GLU A 281 6.24 -30.14 -6.72
CA GLU A 281 6.71 -30.34 -8.10
C GLU A 281 8.20 -30.01 -8.21
#